data_AF-A0A378W0R3-F1
#
_entry.id   AF-A0A378W0R3-F1
#
_cell.length_a   1.000
_cell.length_b   1.000
_cell.length_c   1.000
_cell.angle_alpha   90.00
_cell.angle_beta   90.00
_cell.angle_gamma   90.00
#
_symmetry.space_group_name_H-M   'P 1'
#
loop_
_entity.id
_entity.type
_entity.pdbx_description
1 polymer ?
#
loop_
_entity_poly.entity_id
_entity_poly.type
_entity_poly.pdbx_seq_one_letter_code
_entity_poly.pdbx_strand_id
1 'polypeptide(L)'
;MACLAAVAGFYGFYTDLRALRSKYCLSLKGENLADIVRFADDMGLTGRALRLDLDELGSLRLPCILHWDLNHFVVLESVSSDGAAVMDPASGRRKVKTEEISRKFTGIALELWPNTRFEAGEEKQEIRILPMLRGISGLGRTLFQLLALAAAMEVFALVSPFLCNGSSTM
;
A
#
# COMPACT_ATOMS: atom_id res chain seq x y z
N MET A 1 7.70 -0.35 -8.33
CA MET A 1 6.73 0.63 -7.78
C MET A 1 6.67 0.61 -6.26
N ALA A 2 6.41 -0.54 -5.62
CA ALA A 2 6.38 -0.60 -4.16
C ALA A 2 7.71 -0.18 -3.50
N CYS A 3 8.84 -0.56 -4.09
CA CYS A 3 10.15 -0.09 -3.65
C CYS A 3 10.31 1.44 -3.73
N LEU A 4 9.85 2.04 -4.82
CA LEU A 4 9.88 3.49 -5.00
C LEU A 4 8.99 4.20 -3.98
N ALA A 5 7.79 3.68 -3.73
CA ALA A 5 6.88 4.19 -2.70
C ALA A 5 7.50 4.13 -1.30
N ALA A 6 8.19 3.03 -0.97
CA ALA A 6 8.87 2.86 0.31
C ALA A 6 10.02 3.87 0.48
N VAL A 7 10.83 4.06 -0.57
CA VAL A 7 11.91 5.06 -0.57
C VAL A 7 11.36 6.48 -0.48
N ALA A 8 10.31 6.81 -1.24
CA ALA A 8 9.67 8.12 -1.15
C ALA A 8 9.09 8.37 0.25
N GLY A 9 8.47 7.34 0.86
CA GLY A 9 7.96 7.39 2.23
C GLY A 9 9.07 7.59 3.28
N PHE A 10 10.27 7.05 3.04
CA PHE A 10 11.43 7.30 3.90
C PHE A 10 11.84 8.79 3.88
N TYR A 11 11.73 9.46 2.74
CA TYR A 11 11.99 10.89 2.61
C TYR A 11 10.80 11.78 2.99
N GLY A 12 9.69 11.21 3.49
CA GLY A 12 8.52 11.95 3.95
C GLY A 12 7.44 12.18 2.90
N PHE A 13 7.49 11.47 1.76
CA PHE A 13 6.40 11.44 0.78
C PHE A 13 5.60 10.14 0.88
N TYR A 14 4.44 10.20 1.54
CA TYR A 14 3.58 9.04 1.75
C TYR A 14 2.53 8.95 0.64
N THR A 15 2.66 7.96 -0.24
CA THR A 15 1.73 7.71 -1.35
C THR A 15 1.18 6.28 -1.27
N ASP A 16 -0.06 6.11 -1.73
CA ASP A 16 -0.63 4.77 -1.94
C ASP A 16 -0.15 4.16 -3.27
N LEU A 17 0.01 2.84 -3.28
CA LEU A 17 0.34 2.06 -4.45
C LEU A 17 -0.73 2.19 -5.55
N ARG A 18 -2.00 2.39 -5.14
CA ARG A 18 -3.11 2.63 -6.08
C ARG A 18 -2.97 3.98 -6.78
N ALA A 19 -2.62 5.03 -6.04
CA ALA A 19 -2.38 6.36 -6.60
C ALA A 19 -1.22 6.32 -7.59
N LEU A 20 -0.12 5.67 -7.23
CA LEU A 20 1.03 5.47 -8.11
C LEU A 20 0.66 4.70 -9.39
N ARG A 21 -0.07 3.59 -9.28
CA ARG A 21 -0.53 2.81 -10.45
C ARG A 21 -1.48 3.59 -11.35
N SER A 22 -2.28 4.49 -10.79
CA SER A 22 -3.17 5.36 -11.57
C SER A 22 -2.39 6.47 -12.28
N LYS A 23 -1.32 6.99 -11.66
CA LYS A 23 -0.50 8.08 -12.19
C LYS A 23 0.51 7.60 -13.22
N TYR A 24 1.09 6.42 -13.01
CA TYR A 24 2.10 5.82 -13.86
C TYR A 24 1.56 4.53 -14.47
N CYS A 25 1.12 4.60 -15.73
CA CYS A 25 0.66 3.42 -16.48
C CYS A 25 1.83 2.45 -16.70
N LEU A 26 1.93 1.41 -15.88
CA LEU A 26 2.91 0.35 -16.08
C LEU A 26 2.57 -0.47 -17.33
N SER A 27 3.60 -0.74 -18.13
CA SER A 27 3.51 -1.77 -19.16
C SER A 27 3.46 -3.15 -18.51
N LEU A 28 2.62 -4.04 -19.02
CA LEU A 28 2.43 -5.41 -18.55
C LEU A 28 3.71 -6.29 -18.63
N LYS A 29 4.79 -5.79 -19.24
CA LYS A 29 6.05 -6.51 -19.46
C LYS A 29 7.01 -6.52 -18.26
N GLY A 30 6.63 -5.92 -17.12
CA GLY A 30 7.45 -5.91 -15.91
C GLY A 30 8.04 -4.53 -15.60
N GLU A 31 8.52 -4.36 -14.38
CA GLU A 31 9.15 -3.13 -13.92
C GLU A 31 10.55 -3.00 -14.56
N ASN A 32 10.70 -2.17 -15.58
CA ASN A 32 12.02 -1.85 -16.11
C ASN A 32 12.70 -0.84 -15.16
N LEU A 33 14.00 -1.02 -14.89
CA LEU A 33 14.79 -0.07 -14.10
C LEU A 33 14.68 1.36 -14.65
N ALA A 34 14.62 1.50 -15.99
CA ALA A 34 14.42 2.78 -16.65
C ALA A 34 13.11 3.46 -16.25
N ASP A 35 12.02 2.69 -16.09
CA ASP A 35 10.73 3.24 -15.67
C ASP A 35 10.78 3.66 -14.20
N ILE A 36 11.46 2.91 -13.33
CA ILE A 36 11.67 3.29 -11.93
C ILE A 36 12.41 4.63 -11.83
N VAL A 37 13.48 4.82 -12.62
CA VAL A 37 14.24 6.08 -12.66
C VAL A 37 13.37 7.23 -13.18
N ARG A 38 12.56 7.01 -14.21
CA ARG A 38 11.63 8.03 -14.74
C ARG A 38 10.59 8.43 -13.70
N PHE A 39 9.95 7.47 -13.05
CA PHE A 39 8.94 7.76 -12.02
C PHE A 39 9.55 8.41 -10.78
N ALA A 40 10.79 8.07 -10.44
CA ALA A 40 11.53 8.74 -9.39
C ALA A 40 11.75 10.23 -9.75
N ASP A 41 12.21 10.52 -10.97
CA ASP A 41 12.44 11.91 -11.41
C ASP A 41 11.14 12.73 -11.41
N ASP A 42 10.02 12.14 -11.85
CA ASP A 42 8.69 12.75 -11.79
C ASP A 42 8.23 13.07 -10.35
N MET A 43 8.74 12.35 -9.35
CA MET A 43 8.51 12.61 -7.92
C MET A 43 9.54 13.58 -7.32
N GLY A 44 10.48 14.11 -8.10
CA GLY A 44 11.57 14.93 -7.58
C GLY A 44 12.67 14.12 -6.87
N LEU A 45 12.77 12.81 -7.12
CA LEU A 45 13.87 11.98 -6.65
C LEU A 45 14.92 11.84 -7.76
N THR A 46 16.17 12.19 -7.48
CA THR A 46 17.28 11.89 -8.37
C THR A 46 17.69 10.44 -8.20
N GLY A 47 17.65 9.67 -9.30
CA GLY A 47 18.09 8.29 -9.35
C GLY A 47 19.47 8.11 -9.98
N ARG A 48 20.33 7.30 -9.34
CA ARG A 48 21.61 6.87 -9.89
C ARG A 48 21.68 5.35 -9.89
N ALA A 49 21.61 4.76 -11.09
CA ALA A 49 21.84 3.33 -11.28
C ALA A 49 23.36 3.06 -11.32
N LEU A 50 23.82 2.07 -10.55
CA LEU A 50 25.20 1.64 -10.56
C LEU A 50 25.31 0.11 -10.49
N ARG A 51 26.45 -0.38 -10.99
CA ARG A 51 26.84 -1.78 -10.88
C ARG A 51 27.99 -1.88 -9.89
N LEU A 52 27.86 -2.74 -8.90
CA LEU A 52 28.80 -2.90 -7.81
C LEU A 52 28.85 -4.35 -7.33
N ASP A 53 29.93 -4.69 -6.64
CA ASP A 53 30.08 -5.99 -5.97
C ASP A 53 29.55 -5.95 -4.52
N LEU A 54 29.51 -7.12 -3.88
CA LEU A 54 28.89 -7.30 -2.56
C LEU A 54 29.56 -6.50 -1.44
N ASP A 55 30.87 -6.35 -1.54
CA ASP A 55 31.74 -5.61 -0.64
C ASP A 55 31.49 -4.09 -0.69
N GLU A 56 30.97 -3.60 -1.81
CA GLU A 56 30.66 -2.19 -2.01
C GLU A 56 29.25 -1.80 -1.51
N LEU A 57 28.40 -2.76 -1.12
CA LEU A 57 27.03 -2.46 -0.64
C LEU A 57 27.01 -1.49 0.53
N GLY A 58 28.01 -1.57 1.42
CA GLY A 58 28.12 -0.68 2.59
C GLY A 58 28.41 0.78 2.23
N SER A 59 28.86 1.05 1.01
CA SER A 59 29.18 2.41 0.52
C SER A 59 28.01 3.08 -0.19
N LEU A 60 26.90 2.36 -0.38
CA LEU A 60 25.70 2.89 -1.04
C LEU A 60 25.00 3.93 -0.16
N ARG A 61 24.36 4.90 -0.80
CA ARG A 61 23.38 5.78 -0.17
C ARG A 61 22.11 5.00 0.14
N LEU A 62 21.70 5.00 1.41
CA LEU A 62 20.52 4.31 1.89
C LEU A 62 19.36 5.29 2.14
N PRO A 63 18.10 4.87 1.92
CA PRO A 63 17.70 3.58 1.33
C PRO A 63 17.91 3.56 -0.19
N CYS A 64 18.29 2.41 -0.73
CA CYS A 64 18.43 2.20 -2.18
C CYS A 64 17.65 0.98 -2.65
N ILE A 65 17.44 0.87 -3.96
CA ILE A 65 16.74 -0.25 -4.58
C ILE A 65 17.78 -1.22 -5.15
N LEU A 66 17.70 -2.50 -4.79
CA LEU A 66 18.55 -3.55 -5.33
C LEU A 66 17.75 -4.40 -6.32
N HIS A 67 18.41 -4.80 -7.41
CA HIS A 67 17.87 -5.83 -8.30
C HIS A 67 18.20 -7.22 -7.75
N TRP A 68 17.16 -8.03 -7.59
CA TRP A 68 17.17 -9.24 -6.78
C TRP A 68 16.56 -10.42 -7.54
N ASP A 69 17.24 -11.58 -7.50
CA ASP A 69 16.81 -12.85 -8.07
C ASP A 69 16.39 -12.76 -9.56
N LEU A 70 17.04 -11.86 -10.31
CA LEU A 70 16.87 -11.58 -11.75
C LEU A 70 15.47 -11.16 -12.21
N ASN A 71 14.49 -11.09 -11.32
CA ASN A 71 13.08 -10.87 -11.69
C ASN A 71 12.34 -9.92 -10.75
N HIS A 72 12.98 -9.37 -9.71
CA HIS A 72 12.32 -8.39 -8.84
C HIS A 72 13.29 -7.38 -8.22
N PHE A 73 12.72 -6.41 -7.50
CA PHE A 73 13.45 -5.36 -6.81
C PHE A 73 13.11 -5.40 -5.31
N VAL A 74 14.11 -5.08 -4.49
CA VAL A 74 13.96 -4.93 -3.03
C VAL A 74 14.56 -3.61 -2.59
N VAL A 75 14.13 -3.08 -1.45
CA VAL A 75 14.74 -1.87 -0.86
C VAL A 75 15.75 -2.30 0.19
N LEU A 76 16.98 -1.81 0.09
CA LEU A 76 18.00 -1.95 1.12
C LEU A 76 17.85 -0.80 2.12
N GLU A 77 17.57 -1.14 3.39
CA GLU A 77 17.38 -0.16 4.46
C GLU A 77 18.66 0.03 5.29
N SER A 78 19.41 -1.06 5.53
CA SER A 78 20.69 -1.01 6.27
C SER A 78 21.59 -2.18 5.88
N VAL A 79 22.91 -1.95 5.98
CA VAL A 79 23.94 -2.97 5.79
C VAL A 79 24.69 -3.13 7.12
N SER A 80 25.06 -4.36 7.46
CA SER A 80 25.81 -4.74 8.65
C SER A 80 26.88 -5.76 8.27
N SER A 81 27.80 -6.07 9.17
CA SER A 81 28.88 -7.03 8.89
C SER A 81 28.41 -8.46 8.62
N ASP A 82 27.28 -8.85 9.21
CA ASP A 82 26.69 -10.21 9.10
C ASP A 82 25.52 -10.29 8.11
N GLY A 83 25.15 -9.18 7.47
CA GLY A 83 24.02 -9.16 6.53
C GLY A 83 23.44 -7.77 6.27
N ALA A 84 22.17 -7.73 5.86
CA ALA A 84 21.46 -6.51 5.54
C ALA A 84 19.98 -6.58 5.96
N ALA A 85 19.39 -5.42 6.24
CA ALA A 85 17.94 -5.29 6.33
C ALA A 85 17.39 -4.88 4.96
N VAL A 86 16.49 -5.70 4.41
CA VAL A 86 15.82 -5.43 3.15
C VAL A 86 14.31 -5.42 3.35
N MET A 87 13.63 -4.53 2.62
CA MET A 87 12.19 -4.52 2.48
C MET A 87 11.84 -5.08 1.10
N ASP A 88 11.21 -6.25 1.12
CA ASP A 88 10.67 -6.92 -0.05
C ASP A 88 9.19 -6.51 -0.22
N PRO A 89 8.76 -5.95 -1.37
CA PRO A 89 7.36 -5.65 -1.63
C PRO A 89 6.39 -6.83 -1.41
N ALA A 90 6.83 -8.06 -1.66
CA ALA A 90 6.00 -9.25 -1.55
C ALA A 90 5.97 -9.82 -0.14
N SER A 91 7.08 -9.69 0.60
CA SER A 91 7.27 -10.36 1.90
C SER A 91 7.40 -9.42 3.10
N GLY A 92 7.49 -8.11 2.87
CA GLY A 92 7.75 -7.10 3.89
C GLY A 92 9.23 -6.99 4.28
N ARG A 93 9.48 -6.38 5.44
CA ARG A 93 10.84 -6.17 5.99
C ARG A 93 11.40 -7.45 6.56
N ARG A 94 12.62 -7.82 6.16
CA ARG A 94 13.36 -8.96 6.70
C ARG A 94 14.86 -8.68 6.75
N LYS A 95 15.55 -9.38 7.66
CA LYS A 95 17.01 -9.43 7.67
C LYS A 95 17.48 -10.58 6.79
N VAL A 96 18.47 -10.33 5.97
CA VAL A 96 19.10 -11.30 5.06
C VAL A 96 20.57 -11.41 5.41
N LYS A 97 21.05 -12.65 5.50
CA LYS A 97 22.47 -12.92 5.73
C LYS A 97 23.29 -12.65 4.48
N THR A 98 24.58 -12.38 4.64
CA THR A 98 25.50 -12.13 3.54
C THR A 98 25.50 -13.25 2.48
N GLU A 99 25.34 -14.52 2.86
CA GLU A 99 25.26 -15.64 1.92
C GLU A 99 23.97 -15.66 1.09
N GLU A 100 22.89 -15.07 1.59
CA GLU A 100 21.66 -14.92 0.81
C GLU A 100 21.76 -13.73 -0.13
N ILE A 101 22.35 -12.62 0.33
CA ILE A 101 22.63 -11.45 -0.51
C ILE A 101 23.53 -11.87 -1.66
N SER A 102 24.60 -12.64 -1.42
CA SER A 102 25.51 -13.06 -2.47
C SER A 102 24.89 -13.93 -3.56
N ARG A 103 23.86 -14.71 -3.21
CA ARG A 103 23.17 -15.59 -4.16
C ARG A 103 22.10 -14.86 -4.97
N LYS A 104 21.43 -13.87 -4.36
CA LYS A 104 20.25 -13.23 -4.96
C LYS A 104 20.54 -11.84 -5.51
N PHE A 105 21.57 -11.15 -5.01
CA PHE A 105 21.98 -9.85 -5.53
C PHE A 105 22.63 -10.02 -6.90
N THR A 106 22.17 -9.22 -7.85
CA THR A 106 22.61 -9.34 -9.26
C THR A 106 23.75 -8.37 -9.62
N GLY A 107 24.22 -7.57 -8.67
CA GLY A 107 25.22 -6.54 -8.88
C GLY A 107 24.65 -5.17 -9.27
N ILE A 108 23.32 -5.03 -9.44
CA ILE A 108 22.69 -3.77 -9.87
C ILE A 108 21.97 -3.11 -8.69
N ALA A 109 22.32 -1.86 -8.39
CA ALA A 109 21.65 -1.01 -7.41
C ALA A 109 21.22 0.32 -8.02
N LEU A 110 20.17 0.91 -7.44
CA LEU A 110 19.64 2.21 -7.76
C LEU A 110 19.54 3.04 -6.49
N GLU A 111 20.43 4.01 -6.36
CA GLU A 111 20.36 5.01 -5.31
C GLU A 111 19.33 6.07 -5.67
N LEU A 112 18.63 6.56 -4.65
CA LEU A 112 17.58 7.57 -4.79
C LEU A 112 17.72 8.58 -3.66
N TRP A 113 17.66 9.87 -4.00
CA TRP A 113 17.64 10.95 -3.02
C TRP A 113 16.80 12.13 -3.52
N PRO A 114 16.19 12.91 -2.61
CA PRO A 114 15.39 14.07 -2.98
C PRO A 114 16.24 15.15 -3.66
N ASN A 115 15.69 15.76 -4.70
CA ASN A 115 16.25 16.93 -5.36
C ASN A 115 15.45 18.19 -5.01
N THR A 116 15.76 19.32 -5.63
CA THR A 116 15.12 20.62 -5.34
C THR A 116 13.62 20.67 -5.67
N ARG A 117 13.10 19.71 -6.44
CA ARG A 117 11.67 19.56 -6.79
C ARG A 117 10.94 18.58 -5.88
N PHE A 118 11.64 17.93 -4.94
CA PHE A 118 11.00 16.99 -4.04
C PHE A 118 10.14 17.74 -3.01
N GLU A 119 8.85 17.41 -2.99
CA GLU A 119 7.91 17.94 -2.00
C GLU A 119 7.50 16.82 -1.05
N ALA A 120 7.86 16.95 0.22
CA ALA A 120 7.38 16.06 1.27
C ALA A 120 5.89 16.30 1.54
N GLY A 121 5.12 15.24 1.73
CA GLY A 121 3.67 15.34 1.91
C GLY A 121 2.99 13.97 1.94
N GLU A 122 1.70 13.97 2.27
CA GLU A 122 0.86 12.76 2.18
C GLU A 122 -0.07 12.87 0.96
N GLU A 123 0.20 12.09 -0.10
CA GLU A 123 -0.76 11.84 -1.17
C GLU A 123 -1.67 10.67 -0.76
N LYS A 124 -2.38 10.83 0.37
CA LYS A 124 -3.46 9.91 0.72
C LYS A 124 -4.68 10.30 -0.10
N GLN A 125 -5.00 9.49 -1.09
CA GLN A 125 -6.38 9.42 -1.56
C GLN A 125 -7.22 8.86 -0.40
N GLU A 126 -7.77 9.75 0.43
CA GLU A 126 -8.80 9.35 1.37
C GLU A 126 -9.89 8.65 0.56
N ILE A 127 -10.02 7.33 0.76
CA ILE A 127 -11.15 6.58 0.23
C ILE A 127 -12.38 7.10 0.97
N ARG A 128 -12.97 8.18 0.45
CA ARG A 128 -14.24 8.68 0.93
C ARG A 128 -15.27 7.61 0.56
N ILE A 129 -15.55 6.71 1.50
CA ILE A 129 -16.62 5.71 1.42
C ILE A 129 -18.01 6.38 1.35
N LEU A 130 -18.12 7.61 1.86
CA LEU A 130 -19.35 8.41 1.85
C LEU A 130 -19.92 8.69 0.44
N PRO A 131 -19.12 9.08 -0.58
CA PRO A 131 -19.59 9.22 -1.96
C PRO A 131 -20.10 7.92 -2.60
N MET A 132 -19.61 6.75 -2.20
CA MET A 132 -20.15 5.47 -2.72
C MET A 132 -21.57 5.19 -2.20
N LEU A 133 -21.86 5.57 -0.94
CA LEU A 133 -23.20 5.48 -0.37
C LEU A 133 -24.16 6.58 -0.88
N ARG A 134 -23.64 7.71 -1.36
CA ARG A 134 -24.44 8.77 -2.00
C ARG A 134 -25.05 8.36 -3.34
N GLY A 135 -24.54 7.31 -3.99
CA GLY A 135 -25.09 6.80 -5.26
C GLY A 135 -26.34 5.94 -5.09
N ILE A 136 -26.68 5.53 -3.88
CA ILE A 136 -27.85 4.69 -3.59
C ILE A 136 -29.05 5.61 -3.29
N SER A 137 -29.63 6.17 -4.36
CA SER A 137 -30.88 6.93 -4.28
C SER A 137 -32.02 6.00 -3.84
N GLY A 138 -32.39 6.03 -2.56
CA GLY A 138 -33.48 5.22 -2.02
C GLY A 138 -33.21 4.53 -0.69
N LEU A 139 -31.97 4.56 -0.19
CA LEU A 139 -31.60 3.90 1.08
C LEU A 139 -32.48 4.37 2.26
N GLY A 140 -32.82 5.65 2.32
CA GLY A 140 -33.72 6.18 3.35
C GLY A 140 -35.12 5.57 3.31
N ARG A 141 -35.66 5.28 2.11
CA ARG A 141 -36.98 4.67 1.95
C ARG A 141 -36.97 3.21 2.40
N THR A 142 -35.96 2.45 1.99
CA THR A 142 -35.78 1.04 2.40
C THR A 142 -35.54 0.94 3.90
N LEU A 143 -34.73 1.82 4.48
CA LEU A 143 -34.47 1.85 5.92
C LEU A 143 -35.74 2.17 6.70
N PHE A 144 -36.55 3.13 6.23
CA PHE A 144 -37.85 3.44 6.82
C PHE A 144 -38.83 2.25 6.72
N GLN A 145 -38.88 1.55 5.59
CA GLN A 145 -39.72 0.35 5.43
C GLN A 145 -39.31 -0.78 6.37
N LEU A 146 -38.01 -1.03 6.52
CA LEU A 146 -37.50 -2.03 7.46
C LEU A 146 -37.81 -1.65 8.91
N LEU A 147 -37.64 -0.37 9.26
CA LEU A 147 -37.97 0.14 10.60
C LEU A 147 -39.48 0.00 10.89
N ALA A 148 -40.33 0.36 9.92
CA ALA A 148 -41.79 0.25 10.07
C ALA A 148 -42.25 -1.21 10.20
N LEU A 149 -41.64 -2.12 9.44
CA LEU A 149 -41.94 -3.56 9.55
C LEU A 149 -41.49 -4.11 10.90
N ALA A 150 -40.29 -3.76 11.36
CA ALA A 150 -39.79 -4.15 12.67
C ALA A 150 -40.69 -3.63 13.80
N ALA A 151 -41.08 -2.35 13.74
CA ALA A 151 -42.00 -1.76 14.71
C ALA A 151 -43.37 -2.45 14.71
N ALA A 152 -43.90 -2.80 13.53
CA ALA A 152 -45.15 -3.56 13.44
C ALA A 152 -45.02 -4.93 14.13
N MET A 153 -43.91 -5.64 13.89
CA MET A 153 -43.63 -6.93 14.55
C MET A 153 -43.54 -6.78 16.08
N GLU A 154 -42.88 -5.74 16.58
CA GLU A 154 -42.79 -5.45 18.02
C GLU A 154 -44.16 -5.14 18.63
N VAL A 155 -45.00 -4.36 17.94
CA VAL A 155 -46.38 -4.07 18.38
C VAL A 155 -47.21 -5.35 18.43
N PHE A 156 -47.13 -6.23 17.44
CA PHE A 156 -47.81 -7.53 17.48
C PHE A 156 -47.34 -8.39 18.66
N ALA A 157 -46.03 -8.43 18.93
CA ALA A 157 -45.49 -9.17 20.07
C ALA A 157 -46.05 -8.62 21.40
N LEU A 158 -46.15 -7.29 21.54
CA LEU A 158 -46.70 -6.63 22.73
C LEU A 158 -48.22 -6.80 22.91
N VAL A 159 -48.98 -6.86 21.81
CA VAL A 159 -50.45 -7.01 21.86
C VAL A 159 -50.86 -8.48 22.04
N SER A 160 -50.03 -9.43 21.61
CA SER A 160 -50.30 -10.88 21.73
C SER A 160 -50.72 -11.37 23.13
N PRO A 161 -50.08 -10.98 24.26
CA PRO A 161 -50.52 -11.41 25.59
C PRO A 161 -51.90 -10.85 26.00
N PHE A 162 -52.30 -9.68 25.50
CA PHE A 162 -53.60 -9.10 25.81
C PHE A 162 -54.76 -9.81 25.10
N LEU A 163 -54.53 -10.31 23.88
CA LEU A 163 -55.52 -11.10 23.15
C LEU A 163 -55.67 -12.51 23.74
N CYS A 164 -54.57 -13.13 24.20
CA CYS A 164 -54.61 -14.46 24.79
C CYS A 164 -55.19 -14.49 26.22
N ASN A 165 -55.02 -13.41 27.00
CA ASN A 165 -55.58 -13.31 28.35
C ASN A 165 -57.10 -13.04 28.38
N GLY A 166 -57.71 -12.63 27.25
CA GLY A 166 -59.16 -12.39 27.16
C GLY A 166 -60.01 -13.65 26.94
N SER A 167 -59.41 -14.78 26.55
CA SER A 167 -60.13 -16.04 26.24
C SER A 167 -60.18 -17.06 27.39
N SER A 168 -59.64 -16.74 28.58
CA SER A 168 -59.61 -17.65 29.73
C SER A 168 -60.63 -17.33 30.84
N THR A 169 -61.55 -16.38 30.60
CA THR A 169 -62.71 -16.13 31.47
C THR A 169 -64.01 -16.27 30.68
N MET A 170 -64.34 -17.50 30.31
CA MET A 170 -65.68 -17.93 29.95
C MET A 170 -65.86 -19.38 30.35
#